data_AF-A0A383V6K0-F1
#
_entry.id   AF-A0A383V6K0-F1
#
_cell.length_a   1.000
_cell.length_b   1.000
_cell.length_c   1.000
_cell.angle_alpha   90.00
_cell.angle_beta   90.00
_cell.angle_gamma   90.00
#
_symmetry.space_group_name_H-M   'P 1'
#
loop_
_entity.id
_entity.type
_entity.pdbx_description
1 polymer ?
#
loop_
_entity_poly.entity_id
_entity_poly.type
_entity_poly.pdbx_seq_one_letter_code
_entity_poly.pdbx_strand_id
1 'polypeptide(L)'
;MSKTTKFGATGTLLKSSRLSETLSHKSVVEKQRAAIDKLRQQNAGLKEGLLLENKFSVRPSNPGATVLINKLQDEADLFTRKIQLERRKVLMLQQQLEQLQSKLGCTRTAMGGIFSAKEKTQALQKQIKILENRLEKQFIKYNEAITYNKQLREQIDNLRRERLMFEAINSNLDKDLARIKRNIADTITAANEAHAAKEKALSEVAVLKLAAEKEHAAFEEEWRQLSHIIEHDRRAREAARQNEMAEREQRTQELLKSCEASAANRKKAVRSTWSIGMNKALAQNVSHEKVRLFGEAFAKIQEATGIQDIDELVAAFNAAEDANYTLFNYVNEVNTEVEALEDNIGRVRQEIDAYVAQARASEASASAAAGSTFMRSAAAEAKADAYERCLAGAAGVVEQLRGGIGSLFETAGCNTDAVHVLLGGEQLSDANLLAHLGIIEQRTNEVLQAYALSKPNHPALAELLHAQPIVAAPGHRIVIEPPSTLEPLGGAAGPGQLGSSYQPAGLGYGSASLGLLDQQQQQQQQPGDGGAGGAAEEAQPDDVLPLTRTQLQAKVAKNLDNILERSLKVKPVGAGGSAARRK
;
A
#
# COMPACT_ATOMS: atom_id res chain seq x y z
N MET A 1 -50.41 -67.00 111.81
CA MET A 1 -51.63 -66.18 111.63
C MET A 1 -52.67 -67.09 110.99
N SER A 2 -53.61 -67.62 111.78
CA SER A 2 -55.00 -67.13 111.82
C SER A 2 -55.70 -67.44 110.49
N LYS A 3 -56.66 -68.37 110.38
CA LYS A 3 -57.93 -68.45 111.09
C LYS A 3 -58.64 -69.71 110.53
N THR A 4 -59.12 -70.63 111.39
CA THR A 4 -60.55 -70.89 111.70
C THR A 4 -61.37 -71.32 110.46
N THR A 5 -62.27 -72.31 110.48
CA THR A 5 -63.38 -72.53 111.44
C THR A 5 -64.10 -73.80 110.96
N LYS A 6 -64.29 -74.81 111.84
CA LYS A 6 -65.57 -75.29 112.42
C LYS A 6 -66.54 -76.03 111.46
N PHE A 7 -66.88 -77.30 111.68
CA PHE A 7 -67.66 -77.94 112.78
C PHE A 7 -69.17 -78.02 112.50
N GLY A 8 -69.76 -79.16 112.88
CA GLY A 8 -71.22 -79.38 113.02
C GLY A 8 -71.68 -80.58 112.19
N ALA A 9 -71.71 -81.83 112.65
CA ALA A 9 -72.02 -82.41 113.96
C ALA A 9 -73.47 -82.17 114.43
N THR A 10 -74.01 -83.25 115.01
CA THR A 10 -75.27 -83.37 115.75
C THR A 10 -76.50 -83.56 114.86
N GLY A 11 -77.39 -84.51 115.12
CA GLY A 11 -77.70 -85.22 116.36
C GLY A 11 -79.22 -85.37 116.36
N THR A 12 -79.77 -86.51 116.73
CA THR A 12 -80.28 -86.79 118.08
C THR A 12 -81.75 -87.22 117.88
N LEU A 13 -82.07 -88.51 117.96
CA LEU A 13 -82.56 -89.20 119.17
C LEU A 13 -84.01 -88.83 119.53
N LEU A 14 -84.92 -89.81 119.44
CA LEU A 14 -86.01 -90.07 120.40
C LEU A 14 -86.63 -91.43 120.01
N LYS A 15 -86.34 -92.52 120.74
CA LYS A 15 -86.83 -92.96 122.07
C LYS A 15 -88.23 -93.61 122.04
N SER A 16 -88.22 -94.87 122.47
CA SER A 16 -89.30 -95.76 122.96
C SER A 16 -89.45 -96.98 122.02
N SER A 17 -89.30 -98.23 122.44
CA SER A 17 -89.61 -98.85 123.73
C SER A 17 -88.60 -99.95 124.11
N ARG A 18 -88.43 -100.13 125.42
CA ARG A 18 -87.51 -101.05 126.09
C ARG A 18 -88.03 -102.49 126.04
N LEU A 19 -87.13 -103.46 125.79
CA LEU A 19 -87.03 -104.77 126.47
C LEU A 19 -86.04 -105.79 125.83
N SER A 20 -85.19 -105.44 124.85
CA SER A 20 -84.20 -106.38 124.25
C SER A 20 -82.70 -106.05 124.48
N GLU A 21 -82.38 -105.14 125.40
CA GLU A 21 -81.10 -104.39 125.43
C GLU A 21 -79.85 -105.06 126.04
N THR A 22 -79.88 -106.29 126.58
CA THR A 22 -78.67 -106.84 127.25
C THR A 22 -77.71 -107.63 126.37
N LEU A 23 -78.11 -108.11 125.19
CA LEU A 23 -77.20 -108.77 124.23
C LEU A 23 -76.56 -107.83 123.20
N SER A 24 -77.13 -106.64 123.01
CA SER A 24 -76.74 -105.74 121.91
C SER A 24 -75.36 -105.08 122.12
N HIS A 25 -75.00 -104.77 123.38
CA HIS A 25 -73.83 -103.93 123.66
C HIS A 25 -72.46 -104.61 123.45
N LYS A 26 -72.34 -105.94 123.63
CA LYS A 26 -71.11 -106.70 123.31
C LYS A 26 -70.89 -106.82 121.80
N SER A 27 -71.96 -107.06 121.05
CA SER A 27 -71.93 -107.10 119.57
C SER A 27 -71.47 -105.78 118.97
N VAL A 28 -71.85 -104.64 119.56
CA VAL A 28 -71.46 -103.31 119.07
C VAL A 28 -69.97 -103.04 119.26
N VAL A 29 -69.36 -103.46 120.39
CA VAL A 29 -67.92 -103.27 120.65
C VAL A 29 -67.06 -104.13 119.73
N GLU A 30 -67.48 -105.37 119.45
CA GLU A 30 -66.79 -106.26 118.50
C GLU A 30 -66.87 -105.71 117.07
N LYS A 31 -68.04 -105.16 116.67
CA LYS A 31 -68.20 -104.48 115.38
C LYS A 31 -67.33 -103.22 115.28
N GLN A 32 -67.19 -102.45 116.36
CA GLN A 32 -66.31 -101.28 116.39
C GLN A 32 -64.83 -101.66 116.30
N ARG A 33 -64.39 -102.74 116.97
CA ARG A 33 -63.01 -103.26 116.84
C ARG A 33 -62.74 -103.77 115.42
N ALA A 34 -63.67 -104.52 114.83
CA ALA A 34 -63.56 -104.96 113.44
C ALA A 34 -63.50 -103.78 112.44
N ALA A 35 -64.23 -102.69 112.70
CA ALA A 35 -64.18 -101.48 111.88
C ALA A 35 -62.83 -100.74 111.99
N ILE A 36 -62.24 -100.68 113.20
CA ILE A 36 -60.92 -100.08 113.42
C ILE A 36 -59.82 -100.90 112.73
N ASP A 37 -59.88 -102.23 112.82
CA ASP A 37 -58.91 -103.09 112.15
C ASP A 37 -59.04 -103.01 110.62
N LYS A 38 -60.27 -102.94 110.11
CA LYS A 38 -60.53 -102.66 108.69
C LYS A 38 -59.95 -101.30 108.26
N LEU A 39 -60.11 -100.25 109.06
CA LEU A 39 -59.54 -98.92 108.77
C LEU A 39 -58.01 -98.90 108.86
N ARG A 40 -57.40 -99.69 109.74
CA ARG A 40 -55.93 -99.86 109.79
C ARG A 40 -55.42 -100.59 108.55
N GLN A 41 -56.13 -101.63 108.10
CA GLN A 41 -55.79 -102.36 106.89
C GLN A 41 -55.95 -101.49 105.63
N GLN A 42 -57.00 -100.67 105.57
CA GLN A 42 -57.19 -99.69 104.49
C GLN A 42 -56.11 -98.59 104.51
N ASN A 43 -55.70 -98.11 105.68
CA ASN A 43 -54.60 -97.14 105.78
C ASN A 43 -53.24 -97.74 105.41
N ALA A 44 -53.01 -99.02 105.74
CA ALA A 44 -51.81 -99.74 105.28
C ALA A 44 -51.82 -99.87 103.75
N GLY A 45 -52.96 -100.24 103.15
CA GLY A 45 -53.12 -100.31 101.70
C GLY A 45 -52.96 -98.94 101.00
N LEU A 46 -53.44 -97.84 101.59
CA LEU A 46 -53.24 -96.50 101.05
C LEU A 46 -51.78 -96.03 101.16
N LYS A 47 -51.09 -96.34 102.25
CA LYS A 47 -49.65 -96.04 102.38
C LYS A 47 -48.83 -96.82 101.35
N GLU A 48 -49.19 -98.07 101.10
CA GLU A 48 -48.56 -98.88 100.06
C GLU A 48 -48.86 -98.32 98.66
N GLY A 49 -50.10 -97.93 98.38
CA GLY A 49 -50.49 -97.28 97.13
C GLY A 49 -49.74 -95.98 96.86
N LEU A 50 -49.57 -95.12 97.88
CA LEU A 50 -48.84 -93.86 97.75
C LEU A 50 -47.33 -94.07 97.55
N LEU A 51 -46.75 -95.09 98.18
CA LEU A 51 -45.35 -95.45 97.95
C LEU A 51 -45.12 -96.01 96.54
N LEU A 52 -46.07 -96.77 95.99
CA LEU A 52 -46.04 -97.17 94.59
C LEU A 52 -46.19 -95.96 93.67
N GLU A 53 -47.19 -95.10 93.89
CA GLU A 53 -47.42 -93.93 93.04
C GLU A 53 -46.21 -93.00 93.03
N ASN A 54 -45.59 -92.72 94.17
CA ASN A 54 -44.42 -91.84 94.22
C ASN A 54 -43.18 -92.48 93.56
N LYS A 55 -43.09 -93.82 93.51
CA LYS A 55 -42.06 -94.52 92.73
C LYS A 55 -42.31 -94.48 91.22
N PHE A 56 -43.56 -94.37 90.77
CA PHE A 56 -43.93 -94.41 89.35
C PHE A 56 -44.35 -93.04 88.75
N SER A 57 -44.57 -92.02 89.57
CA SER A 57 -45.02 -90.68 89.16
C SER A 57 -43.90 -89.87 88.50
N VAL A 58 -42.65 -90.09 88.91
CA VAL A 58 -41.48 -89.56 88.19
C VAL A 58 -41.21 -90.44 86.98
N ARG A 59 -41.97 -90.24 85.90
CA ARG A 59 -41.55 -90.74 84.58
C ARG A 59 -40.24 -90.04 84.23
N PRO A 60 -39.12 -90.77 84.05
CA PRO A 60 -37.92 -90.16 83.51
C PRO A 60 -38.26 -89.61 82.12
N SER A 61 -37.98 -88.33 81.88
CA SER A 61 -38.04 -87.80 80.52
C SER A 61 -37.20 -88.70 79.63
N ASN A 62 -37.77 -89.20 78.53
CA ASN A 62 -37.11 -90.18 77.67
C ASN A 62 -35.76 -89.60 77.21
N PRO A 63 -34.61 -90.20 77.57
CA PRO A 63 -33.30 -89.65 77.25
C PRO A 63 -33.09 -89.41 75.74
N GLY A 64 -33.73 -90.22 74.90
CA GLY A 64 -33.70 -90.05 73.44
C GLY A 64 -34.48 -88.82 72.94
N ALA A 65 -35.61 -88.49 73.58
CA ALA A 65 -36.40 -87.31 73.24
C ALA A 65 -35.66 -86.02 73.58
N THR A 66 -34.96 -85.98 74.73
CA THR A 66 -34.12 -84.83 75.11
C THR A 66 -32.95 -84.62 74.14
N VAL A 67 -32.31 -85.69 73.66
CA VAL A 67 -31.23 -85.57 72.67
C VAL A 67 -31.75 -85.07 71.31
N LEU A 68 -32.92 -85.55 70.88
CA LEU A 68 -33.54 -85.08 69.63
C LEU A 68 -33.98 -83.62 69.70
N ILE A 69 -34.57 -83.20 70.83
CA ILE A 69 -34.95 -81.80 71.07
C ILE A 69 -33.72 -80.90 71.00
N ASN A 70 -32.61 -81.28 71.63
CA ASN A 70 -31.37 -80.49 71.55
C ASN A 70 -30.82 -80.38 70.13
N LYS A 71 -30.83 -81.48 69.35
CA LYS A 71 -30.41 -81.44 67.93
C LYS A 71 -31.30 -80.52 67.08
N LEU A 72 -32.61 -80.59 67.26
CA LEU A 72 -33.55 -79.71 66.55
C LEU A 72 -33.42 -78.25 66.99
N GLN A 73 -33.08 -78.00 68.26
CA GLN A 73 -32.76 -76.67 68.78
C GLN A 73 -31.51 -76.12 68.10
N ASP A 74 -30.43 -76.90 68.02
CA ASP A 74 -29.18 -76.53 67.35
C ASP A 74 -29.39 -76.26 65.85
N GLU A 75 -30.21 -77.08 65.17
CA GLU A 75 -30.59 -76.88 63.77
C GLU A 75 -31.43 -75.60 63.58
N ALA A 76 -32.39 -75.35 64.47
CA ALA A 76 -33.20 -74.13 64.44
C ALA A 76 -32.34 -72.87 64.66
N ASP A 77 -31.38 -72.92 65.59
CA ASP A 77 -30.44 -71.83 65.84
C ASP A 77 -29.50 -71.61 64.65
N LEU A 78 -29.03 -72.67 64.01
CA LEU A 78 -28.22 -72.61 62.78
C LEU A 78 -28.99 -71.94 61.64
N PHE A 79 -30.22 -72.37 61.37
CA PHE A 79 -31.05 -71.79 60.30
C PHE A 79 -31.43 -70.34 60.63
N THR A 80 -31.72 -70.03 61.89
CA THR A 80 -31.97 -68.65 62.34
C THR A 80 -30.76 -67.77 62.05
N ARG A 81 -29.54 -68.24 62.34
CA ARG A 81 -28.30 -67.51 62.04
C ARG A 81 -28.09 -67.32 60.53
N LYS A 82 -28.34 -68.36 59.71
CA LYS A 82 -28.26 -68.25 58.24
C LYS A 82 -29.26 -67.24 57.68
N ILE A 83 -30.52 -67.29 58.14
CA ILE A 83 -31.56 -66.34 57.74
C ILE A 83 -31.16 -64.92 58.13
N GLN A 84 -30.57 -64.70 59.30
CA GLN A 84 -30.09 -63.38 59.71
C GLN A 84 -28.94 -62.88 58.81
N LEU A 85 -28.00 -63.75 58.42
CA LEU A 85 -26.92 -63.38 57.49
C LEU A 85 -27.45 -63.03 56.10
N GLU A 86 -28.38 -63.82 55.56
CA GLU A 86 -29.00 -63.51 54.27
C GLU A 86 -29.84 -62.23 54.34
N ARG A 87 -30.59 -61.99 55.42
CA ARG A 87 -31.30 -60.72 55.63
C ARG A 87 -30.34 -59.51 55.62
N ARG A 88 -29.18 -59.62 56.28
CA ARG A 88 -28.15 -58.57 56.25
C ARG A 88 -27.60 -58.36 54.84
N LYS A 89 -27.37 -59.44 54.09
CA LYS A 89 -26.89 -59.37 52.71
C LYS A 89 -27.92 -58.72 51.78
N VAL A 90 -29.19 -59.08 51.91
CA VAL A 90 -30.30 -58.46 51.17
C VAL A 90 -30.37 -56.96 51.47
N LEU A 91 -30.26 -56.56 52.73
CA LEU A 91 -30.29 -55.15 53.12
C LEU A 91 -29.09 -54.37 52.56
N MET A 92 -27.90 -54.95 52.60
CA MET A 92 -26.70 -54.36 51.97
C MET A 92 -26.89 -54.19 50.46
N LEU A 93 -27.37 -55.22 49.77
CA LEU A 93 -27.61 -55.17 48.32
C LEU A 93 -28.70 -54.15 47.96
N GLN A 94 -29.76 -54.04 48.76
CA GLN A 94 -30.80 -53.01 48.58
C GLN A 94 -30.21 -51.60 48.71
N GLN A 95 -29.36 -51.36 49.70
CA GLN A 95 -28.69 -50.07 49.88
C GLN A 95 -27.76 -49.75 48.69
N GLN A 96 -27.02 -50.74 48.17
CA GLN A 96 -26.21 -50.58 46.97
C GLN A 96 -27.06 -50.29 45.73
N LEU A 97 -28.20 -50.96 45.59
CA LEU A 97 -29.14 -50.76 44.48
C LEU A 97 -29.70 -49.34 44.49
N GLU A 98 -30.09 -48.83 45.66
CA GLU A 98 -30.59 -47.46 45.83
C GLU A 98 -29.51 -46.42 45.52
N GLN A 99 -28.26 -46.64 45.98
CA GLN A 99 -27.13 -45.78 45.63
C GLN A 99 -26.85 -45.75 44.12
N LEU A 100 -26.90 -46.91 43.46
CA LEU A 100 -26.69 -47.00 42.01
C LEU A 100 -27.85 -46.36 41.24
N GLN A 101 -29.09 -46.54 41.68
CA GLN A 101 -30.27 -45.89 41.09
C GLN A 101 -30.20 -44.37 41.25
N SER A 102 -29.78 -43.87 42.42
CA SER A 102 -29.55 -42.45 42.65
C SER A 102 -28.46 -41.90 41.72
N LYS A 103 -27.31 -42.59 41.62
CA LYS A 103 -26.23 -42.20 40.70
C LYS A 103 -26.69 -42.20 39.23
N LEU A 104 -27.45 -43.22 38.80
CA LEU A 104 -28.02 -43.30 37.46
C LEU A 104 -29.02 -42.16 37.20
N GLY A 105 -29.82 -41.79 38.20
CA GLY A 105 -30.71 -40.63 38.15
C GLY A 105 -29.94 -39.33 37.92
N CYS A 106 -28.90 -39.09 38.73
CA CYS A 106 -28.02 -37.93 38.62
C CYS A 106 -27.32 -37.85 37.26
N THR A 107 -26.75 -38.94 36.76
CA THR A 107 -26.08 -38.95 35.45
C THR A 107 -27.08 -38.74 34.32
N ARG A 108 -28.29 -39.31 34.39
CA ARG A 108 -29.35 -39.10 33.40
C ARG A 108 -29.79 -37.64 33.34
N THR A 109 -29.95 -36.98 34.48
CA THR A 109 -30.27 -35.54 34.54
C THR A 109 -29.10 -34.69 34.04
N ALA A 110 -27.87 -35.03 34.40
CA ALA A 110 -26.67 -34.30 33.98
C ALA A 110 -26.42 -34.40 32.47
N MET A 111 -26.72 -35.56 31.87
CA MET A 111 -26.60 -35.76 30.41
C MET A 111 -27.64 -34.97 29.61
N GLY A 112 -28.70 -34.47 30.24
CA GLY A 112 -29.66 -33.54 29.60
C GLY A 112 -30.41 -34.10 28.38
N GLY A 113 -30.43 -35.43 28.21
CA GLY A 113 -31.02 -36.11 27.06
C GLY A 113 -30.00 -36.55 26.00
N ILE A 114 -30.30 -37.65 25.31
CA ILE A 114 -29.39 -38.33 24.36
C ILE A 114 -29.00 -37.41 23.18
N PHE A 115 -29.89 -36.51 22.77
CA PHE A 115 -29.65 -35.59 21.66
C PHE A 115 -28.98 -34.27 22.06
N SER A 116 -28.85 -33.97 23.37
CA SER A 116 -28.33 -32.69 23.85
C SER A 116 -26.90 -32.42 23.35
N ALA A 117 -26.04 -33.45 23.36
CA ALA A 117 -24.68 -33.34 22.86
C ALA A 117 -24.65 -33.07 21.35
N LYS A 118 -25.44 -33.80 20.55
CA LYS A 118 -25.53 -33.60 19.10
C LYS A 118 -26.06 -32.23 18.73
N GLU A 119 -27.10 -31.76 19.43
CA GLU A 119 -27.69 -30.44 19.20
C GLU A 119 -26.71 -29.31 19.53
N LYS A 120 -25.97 -29.41 20.65
CA LYS A 120 -24.89 -28.46 20.98
C LYS A 120 -23.80 -28.43 19.92
N THR A 121 -23.34 -29.59 19.44
CA THR A 121 -22.34 -29.66 18.37
C THR A 121 -22.87 -29.06 17.07
N GLN A 122 -24.11 -29.33 16.68
CA GLN A 122 -24.72 -28.73 15.50
C GLN A 122 -24.91 -27.21 15.64
N ALA A 123 -25.31 -26.72 16.82
CA ALA A 123 -25.43 -25.30 17.11
C ALA A 123 -24.05 -24.61 17.03
N LEU A 124 -23.01 -25.23 17.59
CA LEU A 124 -21.64 -24.76 17.48
C LEU A 124 -21.19 -24.71 16.02
N GLN A 125 -21.46 -25.74 15.23
CA GLN A 125 -21.09 -25.78 13.81
C GLN A 125 -21.82 -24.70 12.99
N LYS A 126 -23.10 -24.46 13.26
CA LYS A 126 -23.84 -23.34 12.65
C LYS A 126 -23.21 -22.00 13.02
N GLN A 127 -22.81 -21.82 14.28
CA GLN A 127 -22.16 -20.61 14.74
C GLN A 127 -20.79 -20.40 14.07
N ILE A 128 -19.98 -21.46 13.94
CA ILE A 128 -18.71 -21.44 13.22
C ILE A 128 -18.94 -20.97 11.79
N LYS A 129 -19.91 -21.56 11.07
CA LYS A 129 -20.22 -21.19 9.69
C LYS A 129 -20.68 -19.72 9.55
N ILE A 130 -21.46 -19.22 10.51
CA ILE A 130 -21.88 -17.80 10.51
C ILE A 130 -20.66 -16.88 10.72
N LEU A 131 -19.75 -17.23 11.62
CA LEU A 131 -18.53 -16.46 11.87
C LEU A 131 -17.57 -16.49 10.68
N GLU A 132 -17.41 -17.64 10.03
CA GLU A 132 -16.65 -17.80 8.79
C GLU A 132 -17.21 -16.93 7.68
N ASN A 133 -18.53 -17.00 7.42
CA ASN A 133 -19.19 -16.15 6.42
C ASN A 133 -19.06 -14.66 6.75
N ARG A 134 -19.10 -14.29 8.04
CA ARG A 134 -18.92 -12.90 8.47
C ARG A 134 -17.47 -12.45 8.22
N LEU A 135 -16.50 -13.31 8.51
CA LEU A 135 -15.09 -13.06 8.28
C LEU A 135 -14.79 -12.90 6.79
N GLU A 136 -15.31 -13.79 5.95
CA GLU A 136 -15.20 -13.72 4.49
C GLU A 136 -15.77 -12.41 3.95
N LYS A 137 -16.96 -12.00 4.40
CA LYS A 137 -17.54 -10.69 4.03
C LYS A 137 -16.67 -9.50 4.46
N GLN A 138 -15.98 -9.59 5.60
CA GLN A 138 -15.03 -8.55 6.00
C GLN A 138 -13.78 -8.56 5.15
N PHE A 139 -13.27 -9.73 4.76
CA PHE A 139 -12.12 -9.84 3.85
C PHE A 139 -12.43 -9.28 2.46
N ILE A 140 -13.62 -9.54 1.92
CA ILE A 140 -14.07 -8.95 0.65
C ILE A 140 -14.06 -7.43 0.75
N LYS A 141 -14.70 -6.85 1.78
CA LYS A 141 -14.72 -5.39 1.99
C LYS A 141 -13.33 -4.79 2.20
N TYR A 142 -12.44 -5.51 2.88
CA TYR A 142 -11.06 -5.09 3.08
C TYR A 142 -10.29 -5.06 1.74
N ASN A 143 -10.45 -6.10 0.92
CA ASN A 143 -9.83 -6.16 -0.39
C ASN A 143 -10.39 -5.08 -1.33
N GLU A 144 -11.70 -4.84 -1.32
CA GLU A 144 -12.34 -3.71 -2.03
C GLU A 144 -11.79 -2.36 -1.58
N ALA A 145 -11.60 -2.15 -0.27
CA ALA A 145 -11.01 -0.94 0.26
C ALA A 145 -9.54 -0.78 -0.18
N ILE A 146 -8.77 -1.87 -0.24
CA ILE A 146 -7.39 -1.85 -0.75
C ILE A 146 -7.36 -1.49 -2.23
N THR A 147 -8.19 -2.12 -3.07
CA THR A 147 -8.20 -1.86 -4.51
C THR A 147 -8.63 -0.42 -4.78
N TYR A 148 -9.65 0.07 -4.07
CA TYR A 148 -10.05 1.47 -4.14
C TYR A 148 -8.94 2.43 -3.68
N ASN A 149 -8.23 2.11 -2.58
CA ASN A 149 -7.10 2.93 -2.13
C ASN A 149 -5.95 2.93 -3.15
N LYS A 150 -5.70 1.80 -3.83
CA LYS A 150 -4.71 1.71 -4.92
C LYS A 150 -5.11 2.62 -6.09
N GLN A 151 -6.37 2.59 -6.52
CA GLN A 151 -6.88 3.47 -7.56
C GLN A 151 -6.73 4.95 -7.18
N LEU A 152 -7.04 5.34 -5.93
CA LEU A 152 -6.85 6.71 -5.46
C LEU A 152 -5.36 7.12 -5.46
N ARG A 153 -4.44 6.22 -5.08
CA ARG A 153 -2.99 6.51 -5.15
C ARG A 153 -2.55 6.73 -6.59
N GLU A 154 -2.99 5.90 -7.53
CA GLU A 154 -2.69 6.08 -8.96
C GLU A 154 -3.26 7.40 -9.49
N GLN A 155 -4.48 7.78 -9.10
CA GLN A 155 -5.06 9.08 -9.45
C GLN A 155 -4.26 10.24 -8.87
N ILE A 156 -3.81 10.16 -7.62
CA ILE A 156 -2.96 11.18 -7.00
C ILE A 156 -1.64 11.31 -7.76
N ASP A 157 -1.02 10.20 -8.14
CA ASP A 157 0.25 10.21 -8.86
C ASP A 157 0.09 10.72 -10.32
N ASN A 158 -1.05 10.45 -10.96
CA ASN A 158 -1.41 11.07 -12.24
C ASN A 158 -1.54 12.59 -12.11
N LEU A 159 -2.32 13.07 -11.13
CA LEU A 159 -2.50 14.51 -10.88
C LEU A 159 -1.20 15.21 -10.51
N ARG A 160 -0.29 14.53 -9.79
CA ARG A 160 1.06 15.06 -9.50
C ARG A 160 1.90 15.19 -10.75
N ARG A 161 1.89 14.19 -11.64
CA ARG A 161 2.60 14.25 -12.93
C ARG A 161 2.06 15.36 -13.80
N GLU A 162 0.74 15.48 -13.92
CA GLU A 162 0.09 16.57 -14.65
C GLU A 162 0.47 17.94 -14.07
N ARG A 163 0.41 18.11 -12.74
CA ARG A 163 0.84 19.35 -12.09
C ARG A 163 2.28 19.70 -12.42
N LEU A 164 3.22 18.74 -12.37
CA LEU A 164 4.61 18.99 -12.72
C LEU A 164 4.78 19.41 -14.17
N MET A 165 4.03 18.81 -15.10
CA MET A 165 4.04 19.25 -16.51
C MET A 165 3.50 20.68 -16.65
N PHE A 166 2.41 21.02 -15.96
CA PHE A 166 1.87 22.39 -15.97
C PHE A 166 2.84 23.41 -15.38
N GLU A 167 3.53 23.06 -14.30
CA GLU A 167 4.51 23.93 -13.65
C GLU A 167 5.72 24.16 -14.57
N ALA A 168 6.17 23.14 -15.29
CA ALA A 168 7.22 23.26 -16.31
C ALA A 168 6.79 24.13 -17.50
N ILE A 169 5.57 23.95 -18.02
CA ILE A 169 5.00 24.79 -19.09
C ILE A 169 4.92 26.24 -18.62
N ASN A 170 4.39 26.48 -17.40
CA ASN A 170 4.27 27.83 -16.86
C ASN A 170 5.65 28.49 -16.68
N SER A 171 6.64 27.76 -16.17
CA SER A 171 8.02 28.25 -16.07
C SER A 171 8.61 28.65 -17.43
N ASN A 172 8.33 27.87 -18.48
CA ASN A 172 8.77 28.22 -19.83
C ASN A 172 8.04 29.46 -20.37
N LEU A 173 6.73 29.56 -20.16
CA LEU A 173 5.95 30.75 -20.54
C LEU A 173 6.43 32.01 -19.80
N ASP A 174 6.77 31.90 -18.52
CA ASP A 174 7.34 33.02 -17.74
C ASP A 174 8.70 33.47 -18.29
N LYS A 175 9.56 32.51 -18.69
CA LYS A 175 10.84 32.82 -19.36
C LYS A 175 10.64 33.50 -20.70
N ASP A 176 9.69 33.03 -21.51
CA ASP A 176 9.36 33.63 -22.81
C ASP A 176 8.78 35.03 -22.63
N LEU A 177 7.89 35.24 -21.66
CA LEU A 177 7.38 36.57 -21.31
C LEU A 177 8.51 37.50 -20.86
N ALA A 178 9.44 37.00 -20.04
CA ALA A 178 10.61 37.79 -19.64
C ALA A 178 11.51 38.14 -20.83
N ARG A 179 11.72 37.20 -21.76
CA ARG A 179 12.47 37.45 -23.01
C ARG A 179 11.79 38.51 -23.86
N ILE A 180 10.49 38.38 -24.10
CA ILE A 180 9.72 39.36 -24.89
C ILE A 180 9.77 40.74 -24.23
N LYS A 181 9.62 40.83 -22.91
CA LYS A 181 9.74 42.11 -22.19
C LYS A 181 11.12 42.75 -22.36
N ARG A 182 12.20 41.97 -22.32
CA ARG A 182 13.56 42.48 -22.61
C ARG A 182 13.65 42.97 -24.05
N ASN A 183 13.23 42.17 -25.03
CA ASN A 183 13.24 42.58 -26.43
C ASN A 183 12.43 43.88 -26.66
N ILE A 184 11.27 44.03 -26.00
CA ILE A 184 10.49 45.28 -26.07
C ILE A 184 11.31 46.44 -25.49
N ALA A 185 11.93 46.27 -24.33
CA ALA A 185 12.79 47.31 -23.76
C ALA A 185 13.95 47.68 -24.69
N ASP A 186 14.64 46.70 -25.27
CA ASP A 186 15.78 46.89 -26.18
C ASP A 186 15.36 47.58 -27.48
N THR A 187 14.20 47.22 -28.05
CA THR A 187 13.66 47.91 -29.23
C THR A 187 13.27 49.35 -28.92
N ILE A 188 12.77 49.64 -27.72
CA ILE A 188 12.46 51.01 -27.29
C ILE A 188 13.75 51.82 -27.11
N THR A 189 14.80 51.26 -26.50
CA THR A 189 16.08 51.97 -26.36
C THR A 189 16.71 52.24 -27.71
N ALA A 190 16.75 51.25 -28.61
CA ALA A 190 17.24 51.43 -29.97
C ALA A 190 16.42 52.47 -30.76
N ALA A 191 15.09 52.48 -30.60
CA ALA A 191 14.24 53.49 -31.22
C ALA A 191 14.55 54.90 -30.67
N ASN A 192 14.71 55.04 -29.35
CA ASN A 192 15.06 56.32 -28.72
C ASN A 192 16.45 56.82 -29.18
N GLU A 193 17.43 55.94 -29.31
CA GLU A 193 18.76 56.27 -29.83
C GLU A 193 18.68 56.73 -31.29
N ALA A 194 17.93 56.03 -32.15
CA ALA A 194 17.69 56.43 -33.53
C ALA A 194 16.97 57.79 -33.63
N HIS A 195 15.99 58.03 -32.74
CA HIS A 195 15.30 59.31 -32.64
C HIS A 195 16.26 60.45 -32.22
N ALA A 196 17.11 60.23 -31.22
CA ALA A 196 18.10 61.22 -30.80
C ALA A 196 19.13 61.51 -31.90
N ALA A 197 19.58 60.49 -32.63
CA ALA A 197 20.47 60.66 -33.79
C ALA A 197 19.79 61.48 -34.91
N LYS A 198 18.52 61.18 -35.20
CA LYS A 198 17.72 61.96 -36.15
C LYS A 198 17.56 63.42 -35.71
N GLU A 199 17.24 63.68 -34.45
CA GLU A 199 17.11 65.05 -33.92
C GLU A 199 18.42 65.82 -34.02
N LYS A 200 19.55 65.17 -33.71
CA LYS A 200 20.88 65.74 -33.88
C LYS A 200 21.14 66.12 -35.35
N ALA A 201 20.90 65.21 -36.29
CA ALA A 201 21.06 65.48 -37.71
C ALA A 201 20.14 66.61 -38.21
N LEU A 202 18.88 66.65 -37.75
CA LEU A 202 17.97 67.75 -38.08
C LEU A 202 18.44 69.09 -37.52
N SER A 203 19.00 69.10 -36.31
CA SER A 203 19.59 70.31 -35.72
C SER A 203 20.82 70.80 -36.50
N GLU A 204 21.69 69.88 -36.94
CA GLU A 204 22.86 70.19 -37.77
C GLU A 204 22.42 70.75 -39.14
N VAL A 205 21.42 70.13 -39.78
CA VAL A 205 20.83 70.64 -41.02
C VAL A 205 20.24 72.04 -40.83
N ALA A 206 19.55 72.31 -39.71
CA ALA A 206 19.01 73.63 -39.43
C ALA A 206 20.12 74.68 -39.26
N VAL A 207 21.21 74.34 -38.55
CA VAL A 207 22.38 75.21 -38.40
C VAL A 207 23.05 75.49 -39.74
N LEU A 208 23.25 74.46 -40.58
CA LEU A 208 23.84 74.61 -41.91
C LEU A 208 22.97 75.47 -42.83
N LYS A 209 21.64 75.32 -42.78
CA LYS A 209 20.72 76.18 -43.53
C LYS A 209 20.83 77.64 -43.12
N LEU A 210 20.84 77.92 -41.82
CA LEU A 210 21.02 79.30 -41.32
C LEU A 210 22.38 79.88 -41.72
N ALA A 211 23.45 79.07 -41.71
CA ALA A 211 24.77 79.50 -42.16
C ALA A 211 24.78 79.81 -43.66
N ALA A 212 24.19 78.95 -44.48
CA ALA A 212 24.07 79.15 -45.92
C ALA A 212 23.22 80.39 -46.26
N GLU A 213 22.09 80.60 -45.57
CA GLU A 213 21.26 81.80 -45.73
C GLU A 213 22.03 83.08 -45.37
N LYS A 214 22.83 83.04 -44.30
CA LYS A 214 23.67 84.17 -43.90
C LYS A 214 24.78 84.45 -44.92
N GLU A 215 25.42 83.41 -45.44
CA GLU A 215 26.45 83.54 -46.48
C GLU A 215 25.84 84.05 -47.80
N HIS A 216 24.68 83.54 -48.20
CA HIS A 216 23.93 84.06 -49.35
C HIS A 216 23.54 85.53 -49.16
N ALA A 217 23.05 85.92 -47.99
CA ALA A 217 22.72 87.31 -47.71
C ALA A 217 23.97 88.22 -47.74
N ALA A 218 25.11 87.75 -47.22
CA ALA A 218 26.38 88.47 -47.30
C ALA A 218 26.85 88.61 -48.76
N PHE A 219 26.76 87.53 -49.55
CA PHE A 219 27.08 87.54 -50.97
C PHE A 219 26.18 88.48 -51.77
N GLU A 220 24.86 88.50 -51.50
CA GLU A 220 23.94 89.44 -52.15
C GLU A 220 24.27 90.90 -51.82
N GLU A 221 24.68 91.20 -50.58
CA GLU A 221 25.08 92.54 -50.18
C GLU A 221 26.39 92.95 -50.85
N GLU A 222 27.39 92.07 -50.90
CA GLU A 222 28.64 92.30 -51.65
C GLU A 222 28.36 92.47 -53.15
N TRP A 223 27.48 91.65 -53.73
CA TRP A 223 27.05 91.75 -55.12
C TRP A 223 26.36 93.08 -55.41
N ARG A 224 25.50 93.54 -54.50
CA ARG A 224 24.81 94.85 -54.60
C ARG A 224 25.81 95.99 -54.51
N GLN A 225 26.79 95.92 -53.60
CA GLN A 225 27.86 96.92 -53.49
C GLN A 225 28.72 96.97 -54.75
N LEU A 226 29.14 95.82 -55.28
CA LEU A 226 29.94 95.73 -56.49
C LEU A 226 29.15 96.23 -57.71
N SER A 227 27.88 95.86 -57.82
CA SER A 227 26.96 96.37 -58.84
C SER A 227 26.79 97.88 -58.76
N HIS A 228 26.72 98.45 -57.55
CA HIS A 228 26.63 99.89 -57.35
C HIS A 228 27.92 100.61 -57.77
N ILE A 229 29.09 100.05 -57.45
CA ILE A 229 30.39 100.59 -57.88
C ILE A 229 30.49 100.55 -59.40
N ILE A 230 30.11 99.45 -60.05
CA ILE A 230 30.11 99.31 -61.51
C ILE A 230 29.14 100.30 -62.15
N GLU A 231 27.94 100.47 -61.60
CA GLU A 231 26.94 101.41 -62.11
C GLU A 231 27.39 102.87 -61.92
N HIS A 232 28.05 103.20 -60.79
CA HIS A 232 28.66 104.50 -60.57
C HIS A 232 29.82 104.73 -61.55
N ASP A 233 30.70 103.75 -61.79
CA ASP A 233 31.78 103.85 -62.79
C ASP A 233 31.21 103.97 -64.21
N ARG A 234 30.15 103.22 -64.53
CA ARG A 234 29.43 103.33 -65.81
C ARG A 234 28.84 104.72 -65.99
N ARG A 235 28.15 105.26 -64.98
CA ARG A 235 27.61 106.63 -65.01
C ARG A 235 28.71 107.68 -65.06
N ALA A 236 29.80 107.51 -64.33
CA ALA A 236 30.93 108.44 -64.37
C ALA A 236 31.58 108.43 -65.77
N ARG A 237 31.75 107.27 -66.39
CA ARG A 237 32.21 107.15 -67.78
C ARG A 237 31.20 107.68 -68.79
N GLU A 238 29.90 107.50 -68.56
CA GLU A 238 28.84 108.07 -69.40
C GLU A 238 28.76 109.58 -69.28
N ALA A 239 28.86 110.13 -68.07
CA ALA A 239 28.94 111.56 -67.80
C ALA A 239 30.24 112.14 -68.36
N ALA A 240 31.37 111.44 -68.25
CA ALA A 240 32.61 111.84 -68.89
C ALA A 240 32.49 111.84 -70.43
N ARG A 241 31.83 110.83 -71.01
CA ARG A 241 31.52 110.81 -72.46
C ARG A 241 30.53 111.91 -72.85
N GLN A 242 29.50 112.17 -72.06
CA GLN A 242 28.53 113.25 -72.31
C GLN A 242 29.18 114.62 -72.15
N ASN A 243 30.05 114.82 -71.17
CA ASN A 243 30.85 116.02 -71.02
C ASN A 243 31.88 116.15 -72.14
N GLU A 244 32.50 115.07 -72.61
CA GLU A 244 33.39 115.11 -73.78
C GLU A 244 32.60 115.40 -75.07
N MET A 245 31.37 114.89 -75.19
CA MET A 245 30.48 115.22 -76.31
C MET A 245 29.94 116.64 -76.20
N ALA A 246 29.65 117.16 -75.00
CA ALA A 246 29.25 118.53 -74.74
C ALA A 246 30.43 119.52 -74.91
N GLU A 247 31.64 119.15 -74.53
CA GLU A 247 32.88 119.87 -74.82
C GLU A 247 33.21 119.81 -76.30
N ARG A 248 32.90 118.71 -77.00
CA ARG A 248 32.99 118.63 -78.47
C ARG A 248 31.88 119.43 -79.14
N GLU A 249 30.69 119.56 -78.56
CA GLU A 249 29.58 120.40 -79.04
C GLU A 249 29.86 121.89 -78.79
N GLN A 250 30.46 122.23 -77.65
CA GLN A 250 30.96 123.58 -77.34
C GLN A 250 32.18 123.91 -78.21
N ARG A 251 33.12 122.97 -78.38
CA ARG A 251 34.24 123.12 -79.32
C ARG A 251 33.78 123.14 -80.77
N THR A 252 32.71 122.46 -81.19
CA THR A 252 32.18 122.58 -82.56
C THR A 252 31.36 123.86 -82.75
N GLN A 253 30.69 124.37 -81.71
CA GLN A 253 30.08 125.71 -81.72
C GLN A 253 31.13 126.84 -81.72
N GLU A 254 32.30 126.65 -81.09
CA GLU A 254 33.43 127.59 -81.12
C GLU A 254 34.33 127.41 -82.37
N LEU A 255 34.47 126.18 -82.91
CA LEU A 255 35.23 125.87 -84.15
C LEU A 255 34.45 126.13 -85.44
N LEU A 256 33.14 126.42 -85.39
CA LEU A 256 32.39 126.96 -86.52
C LEU A 256 32.61 128.48 -86.73
N LYS A 257 33.38 129.14 -85.85
CA LYS A 257 33.75 130.57 -85.95
C LYS A 257 35.22 130.86 -86.25
N SER A 258 36.09 129.86 -86.37
CA SER A 258 37.44 130.08 -86.90
C SER A 258 37.88 128.92 -87.78
N CYS A 259 37.68 129.13 -89.08
CA CYS A 259 38.16 128.34 -90.20
C CYS A 259 39.55 127.71 -90.01
N GLU A 260 39.60 126.46 -90.44
CA GLU A 260 40.56 125.92 -91.42
C GLU A 260 42.06 125.82 -91.04
N ALA A 261 42.51 124.56 -91.16
CA ALA A 261 43.84 124.10 -91.58
C ALA A 261 44.66 123.31 -90.53
N SER A 262 45.05 122.10 -90.97
CA SER A 262 46.11 121.22 -90.48
C SER A 262 45.74 120.31 -89.29
N ALA A 263 45.24 119.07 -89.46
CA ALA A 263 45.69 117.90 -90.24
C ALA A 263 47.07 117.33 -89.82
N ALA A 264 47.01 116.09 -89.28
CA ALA A 264 48.10 115.16 -88.92
C ALA A 264 48.85 115.50 -87.61
N ASN A 265 48.93 114.63 -86.60
CA ASN A 265 49.42 113.26 -86.72
C ASN A 265 49.05 112.40 -85.48
N ARG A 266 48.84 111.11 -85.75
CA ARG A 266 48.57 110.04 -84.79
C ARG A 266 49.88 109.40 -84.33
N LYS A 267 49.86 108.82 -83.12
CA LYS A 267 50.45 107.53 -82.67
C LYS A 267 51.23 107.66 -81.36
N LYS A 268 50.73 107.00 -80.30
CA LYS A 268 51.50 106.20 -79.32
C LYS A 268 50.55 105.58 -78.28
N ALA A 269 50.11 104.34 -78.54
CA ALA A 269 49.72 103.36 -77.52
C ALA A 269 49.37 102.05 -78.25
N VAL A 270 50.10 100.97 -77.94
CA VAL A 270 49.70 99.55 -77.92
C VAL A 270 50.94 98.68 -78.17
N ARG A 271 51.50 98.19 -77.06
CA ARG A 271 51.96 96.79 -76.86
C ARG A 271 52.47 96.71 -75.41
N SER A 272 51.64 96.32 -74.46
CA SER A 272 51.23 94.94 -74.17
C SER A 272 52.42 94.05 -73.81
N THR A 273 52.48 93.71 -72.53
CA THR A 273 52.66 92.32 -72.08
C THR A 273 54.01 91.67 -72.37
N TRP A 274 54.97 91.92 -71.49
CA TRP A 274 56.10 91.02 -71.29
C TRP A 274 56.52 91.03 -69.81
N SER A 275 55.70 90.40 -68.96
CA SER A 275 56.07 89.96 -67.60
C SER A 275 55.06 88.96 -66.98
N ILE A 276 54.09 88.46 -67.75
CA ILE A 276 53.08 87.46 -67.31
C ILE A 276 53.27 86.13 -68.10
N GLY A 277 54.47 85.90 -68.64
CA GLY A 277 54.79 84.68 -69.41
C GLY A 277 55.47 83.58 -68.60
N MET A 278 56.18 83.94 -67.51
CA MET A 278 57.11 83.01 -66.87
C MET A 278 56.46 82.13 -65.79
N ASN A 279 55.41 82.62 -65.12
CA ASN A 279 54.67 81.84 -64.11
C ASN A 279 53.53 80.99 -64.69
N LYS A 280 53.12 81.20 -65.95
CA LYS A 280 52.17 80.34 -66.65
C LYS A 280 52.83 79.08 -67.23
N ALA A 281 54.09 79.17 -67.63
CA ALA A 281 54.84 78.05 -68.19
C ALA A 281 55.17 76.96 -67.15
N LEU A 282 55.51 77.33 -65.91
CA LEU A 282 55.83 76.36 -64.84
C LEU A 282 54.59 75.62 -64.30
N ALA A 283 53.45 76.30 -64.18
CA ALA A 283 52.18 75.64 -63.83
C ALA A 283 51.65 74.76 -64.97
N GLN A 284 51.87 75.16 -66.24
CA GLN A 284 51.52 74.32 -67.39
C GLN A 284 52.40 73.09 -67.52
N ASN A 285 53.70 73.14 -67.20
CA ASN A 285 54.59 71.97 -67.33
C ASN A 285 54.23 70.83 -66.36
N VAL A 286 53.85 71.14 -65.11
CA VAL A 286 53.40 70.12 -64.13
C VAL A 286 52.03 69.53 -64.52
N SER A 287 51.15 70.35 -65.09
CA SER A 287 49.89 69.90 -65.71
C SER A 287 50.15 69.01 -66.94
N HIS A 288 51.10 69.38 -67.80
CA HIS A 288 51.41 68.65 -69.02
C HIS A 288 52.07 67.30 -68.77
N GLU A 289 52.91 67.16 -67.74
CA GLU A 289 53.49 65.86 -67.37
C GLU A 289 52.47 64.89 -66.81
N LYS A 290 51.51 65.36 -65.98
CA LYS A 290 50.40 64.53 -65.51
C LYS A 290 49.46 64.14 -66.65
N VAL A 291 49.14 65.07 -67.55
CA VAL A 291 48.35 64.78 -68.76
C VAL A 291 49.08 63.82 -69.69
N ARG A 292 50.43 63.88 -69.77
CA ARG A 292 51.23 62.93 -70.54
C ARG A 292 51.23 61.53 -69.91
N LEU A 293 51.42 61.42 -68.60
CA LEU A 293 51.36 60.16 -67.87
C LEU A 293 49.97 59.51 -67.96
N PHE A 294 48.91 60.29 -67.76
CA PHE A 294 47.55 59.81 -67.95
C PHE A 294 47.31 59.43 -69.41
N GLY A 295 47.75 60.24 -70.38
CA GLY A 295 47.64 59.92 -71.81
C GLY A 295 48.36 58.63 -72.20
N GLU A 296 49.57 58.38 -71.67
CA GLU A 296 50.32 57.13 -71.91
C GLU A 296 49.66 55.92 -71.23
N ALA A 297 49.07 56.10 -70.03
CA ALA A 297 48.30 55.06 -69.36
C ALA A 297 46.97 54.76 -70.08
N PHE A 298 46.28 55.79 -70.56
CA PHE A 298 45.05 55.67 -71.35
C PHE A 298 45.32 55.02 -72.70
N ALA A 299 46.41 55.35 -73.39
CA ALA A 299 46.77 54.70 -74.65
C ALA A 299 47.00 53.19 -74.47
N LYS A 300 47.64 52.77 -73.37
CA LYS A 300 47.80 51.34 -73.04
C LYS A 300 46.47 50.65 -72.71
N ILE A 301 45.58 51.33 -72.00
CA ILE A 301 44.25 50.78 -71.68
C ILE A 301 43.40 50.71 -72.96
N GLN A 302 43.43 51.73 -73.81
CA GLN A 302 42.75 51.79 -75.11
C GLN A 302 43.24 50.70 -76.07
N GLU A 303 44.55 50.41 -76.08
CA GLU A 303 45.12 49.31 -76.85
C GLU A 303 44.67 47.93 -76.31
N ALA A 304 44.47 47.80 -75.00
CA ALA A 304 44.03 46.55 -74.38
C ALA A 304 42.51 46.33 -74.42
N THR A 305 41.68 47.37 -74.37
CA THR A 305 40.22 47.28 -74.30
C THR A 305 39.51 47.58 -75.62
N GLY A 306 40.16 48.29 -76.56
CA GLY A 306 39.62 48.60 -77.89
C GLY A 306 38.53 49.69 -77.94
N ILE A 307 38.20 50.31 -76.81
CA ILE A 307 37.16 51.36 -76.69
C ILE A 307 37.79 52.72 -77.04
N GLN A 308 37.20 53.45 -78.00
CA GLN A 308 37.77 54.70 -78.54
C GLN A 308 37.26 55.98 -77.84
N ASP A 309 36.13 55.89 -77.14
CA ASP A 309 35.53 57.01 -76.41
C ASP A 309 35.89 56.99 -74.91
N ILE A 310 36.30 58.13 -74.39
CA ILE A 310 36.83 58.27 -73.01
C ILE A 310 35.71 58.10 -72.00
N ASP A 311 34.54 58.68 -72.27
CA ASP A 311 33.40 58.61 -71.35
C ASP A 311 32.83 57.18 -71.30
N GLU A 312 32.87 56.46 -72.42
CA GLU A 312 32.48 55.04 -72.50
C GLU A 312 33.45 54.13 -71.72
N LEU A 313 34.76 54.41 -71.79
CA LEU A 313 35.77 53.66 -71.02
C LEU A 313 35.60 53.88 -69.51
N VAL A 314 35.35 55.12 -69.06
CA VAL A 314 35.11 55.42 -67.65
C VAL A 314 33.81 54.78 -67.16
N ALA A 315 32.76 54.80 -67.97
CA ALA A 315 31.50 54.12 -67.65
C ALA A 315 31.68 52.60 -67.55
N ALA A 316 32.41 51.99 -68.49
CA ALA A 316 32.71 50.56 -68.47
C ALA A 316 33.63 50.18 -67.29
N PHE A 317 34.59 51.02 -66.94
CA PHE A 317 35.46 50.83 -65.78
C PHE A 317 34.68 50.92 -64.47
N ASN A 318 33.84 51.95 -64.30
CA ASN A 318 32.99 52.07 -63.11
C ASN A 318 32.00 50.90 -63.00
N ALA A 319 31.41 50.45 -64.11
CA ALA A 319 30.54 49.28 -64.11
C ALA A 319 31.31 47.99 -63.74
N ALA A 320 32.55 47.83 -64.21
CA ALA A 320 33.41 46.73 -63.82
C ALA A 320 33.88 46.84 -62.36
N GLU A 321 34.11 48.05 -61.86
CA GLU A 321 34.48 48.33 -60.45
C GLU A 321 33.29 48.04 -59.52
N ASP A 322 32.08 48.44 -59.88
CA ASP A 322 30.84 48.11 -59.16
C ASP A 322 30.58 46.59 -59.16
N ALA A 323 30.81 45.92 -60.30
CA ALA A 323 30.72 44.46 -60.39
C ALA A 323 31.78 43.77 -59.53
N ASN A 324 33.00 44.29 -59.48
CA ASN A 324 34.07 43.77 -58.63
C ASN A 324 33.78 44.03 -57.14
N TYR A 325 33.23 45.19 -56.79
CA TYR A 325 32.86 45.53 -55.43
C TYR A 325 31.73 44.62 -54.90
N THR A 326 30.71 44.37 -55.73
CA THR A 326 29.63 43.43 -55.39
C THR A 326 30.15 42.00 -55.26
N LEU A 327 31.03 41.56 -56.15
CA LEU A 327 31.66 40.24 -56.05
C LEU A 327 32.56 40.11 -54.82
N PHE A 328 33.31 41.15 -54.48
CA PHE A 328 34.16 41.16 -53.28
C PHE A 328 33.31 41.07 -52.00
N ASN A 329 32.21 41.80 -51.93
CA ASN A 329 31.27 41.71 -50.80
C ASN A 329 30.65 40.31 -50.72
N TYR A 330 30.26 39.72 -51.84
CA TYR A 330 29.73 38.35 -51.88
C TYR A 330 30.77 37.33 -51.43
N VAL A 331 32.01 37.43 -51.89
CA VAL A 331 33.10 36.54 -51.45
C VAL A 331 33.34 36.67 -49.94
N ASN A 332 33.28 37.88 -49.39
CA ASN A 332 33.41 38.07 -47.95
C ASN A 332 32.23 37.48 -47.19
N GLU A 333 30.99 37.67 -47.66
CA GLU A 333 29.79 37.09 -47.07
C GLU A 333 29.87 35.55 -47.07
N VAL A 334 30.23 34.95 -48.21
CA VAL A 334 30.44 33.50 -48.32
C VAL A 334 31.56 33.02 -47.39
N ASN A 335 32.68 33.75 -47.27
CA ASN A 335 33.74 33.38 -46.34
C ASN A 335 33.26 33.43 -44.88
N THR A 336 32.48 34.44 -44.50
CA THR A 336 31.88 34.49 -43.15
C THR A 336 30.87 33.36 -42.92
N GLU A 337 30.13 32.96 -43.95
CA GLU A 337 29.21 31.82 -43.89
C GLU A 337 29.99 30.50 -43.76
N VAL A 338 31.10 30.34 -44.48
CA VAL A 338 31.98 29.18 -44.36
C VAL A 338 32.54 29.07 -42.94
N GLU A 339 33.07 30.15 -42.37
CA GLU A 339 33.55 30.16 -40.97
C GLU A 339 32.44 29.78 -39.98
N ALA A 340 31.23 30.33 -40.16
CA ALA A 340 30.09 30.01 -39.31
C ALA A 340 29.65 28.54 -39.42
N LEU A 341 29.71 27.97 -40.64
CA LEU A 341 29.40 26.56 -40.89
C LEU A 341 30.49 25.64 -40.33
N GLU A 342 31.76 26.01 -40.44
CA GLU A 342 32.88 25.26 -39.84
C GLU A 342 32.79 25.23 -38.31
N ASP A 343 32.46 26.37 -37.68
CA ASP A 343 32.19 26.45 -36.24
C ASP A 343 30.99 25.57 -35.84
N ASN A 344 29.94 25.54 -36.66
CA ASN A 344 28.77 24.70 -36.40
C ASN A 344 29.12 23.21 -36.53
N ILE A 345 29.91 22.83 -37.54
CA ILE A 345 30.43 21.46 -37.71
C ILE A 345 31.29 21.09 -36.49
N GLY A 346 32.15 22.01 -36.02
CA GLY A 346 32.96 21.82 -34.81
C GLY A 346 32.10 21.56 -33.57
N ARG A 347 31.07 22.38 -33.35
CA ARG A 347 30.11 22.19 -32.24
C ARG A 347 29.37 20.86 -32.31
N VAL A 348 28.85 20.50 -33.49
CA VAL A 348 28.13 19.23 -33.67
C VAL A 348 29.05 18.03 -33.46
N ARG A 349 30.32 18.10 -33.91
CA ARG A 349 31.30 17.03 -33.65
C ARG A 349 31.60 16.87 -32.16
N GLN A 350 31.77 17.97 -31.43
CA GLN A 350 31.96 17.94 -29.97
C GLN A 350 30.74 17.33 -29.26
N GLU A 351 29.53 17.64 -29.74
CA GLU A 351 28.30 17.06 -29.19
C GLU A 351 28.22 15.55 -29.46
N ILE A 352 28.57 15.10 -30.67
CA ILE A 352 28.66 13.68 -31.01
C ILE A 352 29.67 12.97 -30.09
N ASP A 353 30.86 13.53 -29.90
CA ASP A 353 31.88 12.94 -29.03
C ASP A 353 31.40 12.84 -27.58
N ALA A 354 30.68 13.85 -27.09
CA ALA A 354 30.07 13.84 -25.75
C ALA A 354 29.01 12.74 -25.63
N TYR A 355 28.12 12.59 -26.62
CA TYR A 355 27.12 11.51 -26.63
C TYR A 355 27.75 10.13 -26.70
N VAL A 356 28.81 9.95 -27.50
CA VAL A 356 29.54 8.68 -27.58
C VAL A 356 30.22 8.35 -26.25
N ALA A 357 30.84 9.33 -25.59
CA ALA A 357 31.43 9.15 -24.26
C ALA A 357 30.36 8.79 -23.21
N GLN A 358 29.21 9.47 -23.24
CA GLN A 358 28.09 9.18 -22.35
C GLN A 358 27.50 7.79 -22.60
N ALA A 359 27.33 7.39 -23.87
CA ALA A 359 26.84 6.07 -24.24
C ALA A 359 27.79 4.96 -23.76
N ARG A 360 29.10 5.12 -23.96
CA ARG A 360 30.11 4.17 -23.45
C ARG A 360 30.13 4.09 -21.93
N ALA A 361 30.01 5.22 -21.23
CA ALA A 361 29.94 5.22 -19.76
C ALA A 361 28.67 4.53 -19.25
N SER A 362 27.53 4.78 -19.90
CA SER A 362 26.26 4.12 -19.60
C SER A 362 26.32 2.62 -19.87
N GLU A 363 26.92 2.19 -20.97
CA GLU A 363 27.09 0.78 -21.33
C GLU A 363 28.03 0.05 -20.36
N ALA A 364 29.14 0.68 -19.96
CA ALA A 364 30.05 0.14 -18.95
C ALA A 364 29.36 -0.01 -17.59
N SER A 365 28.58 0.99 -17.17
CA SER A 365 27.78 0.92 -15.94
C SER A 365 26.69 -0.16 -16.00
N ALA A 366 26.01 -0.29 -17.14
CA ALA A 366 24.98 -1.31 -17.34
C ALA A 366 25.59 -2.72 -17.34
N SER A 367 26.74 -2.91 -17.98
CA SER A 367 27.49 -4.17 -18.00
C SER A 367 27.98 -4.56 -16.59
N ALA A 368 28.54 -3.61 -15.83
CA ALA A 368 28.94 -3.86 -14.44
C ALA A 368 27.75 -4.22 -13.54
N ALA A 369 26.62 -3.52 -13.70
CA ALA A 369 25.38 -3.84 -12.97
C ALA A 369 24.88 -5.25 -13.33
N ALA A 370 24.83 -5.59 -14.62
CA ALA A 370 24.43 -6.93 -15.09
C ALA A 370 25.36 -8.04 -14.57
N GLY A 371 26.67 -7.80 -14.53
CA GLY A 371 27.64 -8.73 -13.94
C GLY A 371 27.38 -8.94 -12.44
N SER A 372 27.12 -7.86 -11.69
CA SER A 372 26.84 -7.95 -10.25
C SER A 372 25.53 -8.69 -9.95
N THR A 373 24.48 -8.48 -10.75
CA THR A 373 23.20 -9.18 -10.59
C THR A 373 23.32 -10.65 -10.96
N PHE A 374 24.07 -10.99 -12.02
CA PHE A 374 24.36 -12.36 -12.40
C PHE A 374 25.10 -13.11 -11.28
N MET A 375 26.16 -12.52 -10.73
CA MET A 375 26.90 -13.12 -9.60
C MET A 375 26.01 -13.33 -8.37
N ARG A 376 25.11 -12.38 -8.07
CA ARG A 376 24.16 -12.52 -6.97
C ARG A 376 23.13 -13.63 -7.22
N SER A 377 22.66 -13.78 -8.46
CA SER A 377 21.75 -14.87 -8.86
C SER A 377 22.43 -16.22 -8.72
N ALA A 378 23.63 -16.38 -9.27
CA ALA A 378 24.41 -17.61 -9.17
C ALA A 378 24.70 -17.99 -7.71
N ALA A 379 25.02 -17.01 -6.85
CA ALA A 379 25.21 -17.26 -5.42
C ALA A 379 23.91 -17.66 -4.69
N ALA A 380 22.75 -17.14 -5.12
CA ALA A 380 21.46 -17.52 -4.58
C ALA A 380 21.04 -18.92 -5.02
N GLU A 381 21.22 -19.26 -6.30
CA GLU A 381 21.00 -20.60 -6.85
C GLU A 381 21.85 -21.64 -6.15
N ALA A 382 23.16 -21.39 -5.97
CA ALA A 382 24.05 -22.31 -5.26
C ALA A 382 23.59 -22.59 -3.81
N LYS A 383 23.02 -21.58 -3.12
CA LYS A 383 22.45 -21.75 -1.78
C LYS A 383 21.13 -22.51 -1.82
N ALA A 384 20.26 -22.23 -2.78
CA ALA A 384 19.00 -22.95 -2.96
C ALA A 384 19.27 -24.45 -3.22
N ASP A 385 20.19 -24.77 -4.13
CA ASP A 385 20.65 -26.13 -4.40
C ASP A 385 21.18 -26.83 -3.14
N ALA A 386 21.94 -26.12 -2.31
CA ALA A 386 22.45 -26.68 -1.06
C ALA A 386 21.31 -27.02 -0.08
N TYR A 387 20.30 -26.14 0.03
CA TYR A 387 19.13 -26.38 0.87
C TYR A 387 18.26 -27.51 0.33
N GLU A 388 18.07 -27.61 -0.99
CA GLU A 388 17.33 -28.72 -1.61
C GLU A 388 18.03 -30.07 -1.37
N ARG A 389 19.36 -30.13 -1.50
CA ARG A 389 20.13 -31.34 -1.17
C ARG A 389 20.00 -31.72 0.31
N CYS A 390 20.03 -30.73 1.21
CA CYS A 390 19.87 -30.96 2.64
C CYS A 390 18.47 -31.46 2.98
N LEU A 391 17.43 -30.85 2.39
CA LEU A 391 16.04 -31.24 2.58
C LEU A 391 15.78 -32.64 2.03
N ALA A 392 16.31 -32.97 0.86
CA ALA A 392 16.22 -34.32 0.29
C ALA A 392 16.90 -35.36 1.20
N GLY A 393 18.06 -35.03 1.78
CA GLY A 393 18.74 -35.87 2.77
C GLY A 393 17.89 -36.07 4.03
N ALA A 394 17.34 -34.99 4.59
CA ALA A 394 16.50 -35.03 5.77
C ALA A 394 15.19 -35.81 5.54
N ALA A 395 14.52 -35.60 4.40
CA ALA A 395 13.34 -36.35 3.99
C ALA A 395 13.65 -37.85 3.85
N GLY A 396 14.81 -38.21 3.30
CA GLY A 396 15.28 -39.60 3.25
C GLY A 396 15.41 -40.25 4.64
N VAL A 397 15.94 -39.51 5.62
CA VAL A 397 16.03 -39.98 7.02
C VAL A 397 14.64 -40.13 7.64
N VAL A 398 13.74 -39.17 7.42
CA VAL A 398 12.35 -39.23 7.93
C VAL A 398 11.61 -40.43 7.36
N GLU A 399 11.79 -40.75 6.08
CA GLU A 399 11.15 -41.91 5.45
C GLU A 399 11.70 -43.24 5.99
N GLN A 400 13.02 -43.32 6.27
CA GLN A 400 13.59 -44.48 6.98
C GLN A 400 13.00 -44.63 8.39
N LEU A 401 12.86 -43.53 9.11
CA LEU A 401 12.25 -43.52 10.45
C LEU A 401 10.76 -43.91 10.40
N ARG A 402 10.02 -43.49 9.37
CA ARG A 402 8.61 -43.87 9.17
C ARG A 402 8.43 -45.38 9.20
N GLY A 403 9.28 -46.12 8.47
CA GLY A 403 9.25 -47.58 8.45
C GLY A 403 9.48 -48.19 9.84
N GLY A 404 10.53 -47.73 10.54
CA GLY A 404 10.85 -48.21 11.89
C GLY A 404 9.77 -47.88 12.92
N ILE A 405 9.21 -46.67 12.88
CA ILE A 405 8.13 -46.23 13.76
C ILE A 405 6.87 -47.04 13.50
N GLY A 406 6.53 -47.32 12.24
CA GLY A 406 5.40 -48.19 11.90
C GLY A 406 5.54 -49.59 12.50
N SER A 407 6.71 -50.22 12.33
CA SER A 407 6.98 -51.54 12.94
C SER A 407 6.91 -51.52 14.47
N LEU A 408 7.42 -50.47 15.12
CA LEU A 408 7.35 -50.32 16.58
C LEU A 408 5.91 -50.07 17.07
N PHE A 409 5.12 -49.30 16.32
CA PHE A 409 3.72 -49.01 16.63
C PHE A 409 2.88 -50.29 16.63
N GLU A 410 3.08 -51.15 15.64
CA GLU A 410 2.45 -52.48 15.56
C GLU A 410 2.96 -53.42 16.67
N THR A 411 4.29 -53.49 16.87
CA THR A 411 4.90 -54.40 17.86
C THR A 411 4.53 -54.05 19.30
N ALA A 412 4.43 -52.76 19.63
CA ALA A 412 4.00 -52.28 20.95
C ALA A 412 2.48 -52.45 21.19
N GLY A 413 1.73 -52.84 20.16
CA GLY A 413 0.28 -53.05 20.25
C GLY A 413 -0.51 -51.74 20.39
N CYS A 414 -0.05 -50.66 19.75
CA CYS A 414 -0.70 -49.35 19.80
C CYS A 414 -1.94 -49.23 18.88
N ASN A 415 -2.19 -50.25 18.05
CA ASN A 415 -3.31 -50.33 17.08
C ASN A 415 -4.67 -50.56 17.75
N THR A 416 -5.13 -49.57 18.53
CA THR A 416 -6.49 -49.57 19.10
C THR A 416 -7.37 -48.64 18.29
N ASP A 417 -8.65 -48.98 18.09
CA ASP A 417 -9.62 -48.15 17.35
C ASP A 417 -9.68 -46.69 17.86
N ALA A 418 -9.53 -46.49 19.18
CA ALA A 418 -9.48 -45.16 19.79
C ALA A 418 -8.25 -44.34 19.36
N VAL A 419 -7.12 -45.01 19.14
CA VAL A 419 -5.86 -44.40 18.71
C VAL A 419 -5.91 -44.06 17.22
N HIS A 420 -6.55 -44.90 16.40
CA HIS A 420 -6.80 -44.60 14.98
C HIS A 420 -7.69 -43.37 14.77
N VAL A 421 -8.72 -43.20 15.61
CA VAL A 421 -9.57 -42.00 15.56
C VAL A 421 -8.81 -40.74 15.98
N LEU A 422 -7.90 -40.86 16.96
CA LEU A 422 -7.09 -39.73 17.44
C LEU A 422 -6.07 -39.25 16.39
N LEU A 423 -5.49 -40.18 15.62
CA LEU A 423 -4.49 -39.90 14.60
C LEU A 423 -5.09 -39.44 13.26
N GLY A 424 -6.42 -39.53 13.09
CA GLY A 424 -7.13 -39.01 11.91
C GLY A 424 -6.85 -39.74 10.60
N GLY A 425 -6.25 -40.94 10.66
CA GLY A 425 -5.94 -41.77 9.49
C GLY A 425 -5.12 -43.01 9.85
N GLU A 426 -5.13 -44.01 8.97
CA GLU A 426 -4.39 -45.28 9.13
C GLU A 426 -2.92 -45.15 8.70
N GLN A 427 -2.60 -44.15 7.88
CA GLN A 427 -1.26 -43.96 7.34
C GLN A 427 -0.45 -42.99 8.20
N LEU A 428 0.75 -43.44 8.59
CA LEU A 428 1.79 -42.56 9.09
C LEU A 428 2.05 -41.47 8.03
N SER A 429 1.94 -40.19 8.43
CA SER A 429 2.30 -39.01 7.64
C SER A 429 3.31 -38.15 8.40
N ASP A 430 3.99 -37.21 7.75
CA ASP A 430 4.96 -36.32 8.43
C ASP A 430 4.31 -35.47 9.53
N ALA A 431 3.05 -35.09 9.33
CA ALA A 431 2.27 -34.35 10.32
C ALA A 431 1.91 -35.20 11.55
N ASN A 432 1.77 -36.51 11.37
CA ASN A 432 1.33 -37.44 12.41
C ASN A 432 2.48 -38.20 13.07
N LEU A 433 3.71 -38.11 12.54
CA LEU A 433 4.88 -38.86 12.98
C LEU A 433 5.19 -38.67 14.47
N LEU A 434 5.15 -37.42 14.94
CA LEU A 434 5.37 -37.09 16.36
C LEU A 434 4.24 -37.63 17.26
N ALA A 435 3.00 -37.62 16.78
CA ALA A 435 1.87 -38.17 17.52
C ALA A 435 2.01 -39.68 17.69
N HIS A 436 2.40 -40.40 16.62
CA HIS A 436 2.70 -41.84 16.70
C HIS A 436 3.82 -42.14 17.71
N LEU A 437 4.92 -41.37 17.69
CA LEU A 437 6.01 -41.53 18.66
C LEU A 437 5.55 -41.33 20.12
N GLY A 438 4.74 -40.30 20.39
CA GLY A 438 4.22 -40.04 21.72
C GLY A 438 3.30 -41.16 22.24
N ILE A 439 2.51 -41.76 21.35
CA ILE A 439 1.66 -42.91 21.71
C ILE A 439 2.51 -44.16 21.98
N ILE A 440 3.54 -44.41 21.16
CA ILE A 440 4.50 -45.51 21.38
C ILE A 440 5.19 -45.31 22.72
N GLU A 441 5.67 -44.11 23.02
CA GLU A 441 6.31 -43.78 24.31
C GLU A 441 5.37 -44.09 25.47
N GLN A 442 4.13 -43.59 25.44
CA GLN A 442 3.15 -43.86 26.48
C GLN A 442 2.92 -45.36 26.64
N ARG A 443 2.71 -46.10 25.54
CA ARG A 443 2.42 -47.53 25.59
C ARG A 443 3.59 -48.34 26.09
N THR A 444 4.80 -48.01 25.67
CA THR A 444 6.03 -48.68 26.09
C THR A 444 6.28 -48.45 27.58
N ASN A 445 6.03 -47.23 28.06
CA ASN A 445 6.08 -46.91 29.49
C ASN A 445 5.04 -47.71 30.31
N GLU A 446 3.80 -47.85 29.83
CA GLU A 446 2.78 -48.68 30.47
C GLU A 446 3.21 -50.16 30.58
N VAL A 447 3.75 -50.71 29.50
CA VAL A 447 4.24 -52.11 29.47
C VAL A 447 5.42 -52.28 30.43
N LEU A 448 6.34 -51.32 30.47
CA LEU A 448 7.49 -51.33 31.37
C LEU A 448 7.06 -51.25 32.83
N GLN A 449 6.08 -50.40 33.16
CA GLN A 449 5.47 -50.31 34.49
C GLN A 449 4.78 -51.61 34.89
N ALA A 450 4.00 -52.21 33.99
CA ALA A 450 3.36 -53.50 34.23
C ALA A 450 4.38 -54.62 34.48
N TYR A 451 5.49 -54.63 33.72
CA TYR A 451 6.58 -55.57 33.93
C TYR A 451 7.30 -55.34 35.27
N ALA A 452 7.54 -54.09 35.67
CA ALA A 452 8.12 -53.73 36.96
C ALA A 452 7.28 -54.26 38.14
N LEU A 453 5.95 -54.12 38.04
CA LEU A 453 5.01 -54.65 39.03
C LEU A 453 4.96 -56.19 39.06
N SER A 454 5.26 -56.84 37.93
CA SER A 454 5.27 -58.31 37.82
C SER A 454 6.52 -58.97 38.44
N LYS A 455 7.62 -58.21 38.64
CA LYS A 455 8.88 -58.70 39.22
C LYS A 455 9.36 -57.78 40.37
N PRO A 456 8.83 -57.96 41.60
CA PRO A 456 9.10 -57.06 42.73
C PRO A 456 10.51 -57.15 43.34
N ASN A 457 11.43 -57.98 42.82
CA ASN A 457 12.73 -58.28 43.46
C ASN A 457 13.98 -57.74 42.74
N HIS A 458 13.86 -56.77 41.83
CA HIS A 458 15.04 -56.18 41.17
C HIS A 458 15.22 -54.69 41.53
N PRO A 459 16.28 -54.30 42.27
CA PRO A 459 16.42 -52.94 42.80
C PRO A 459 16.55 -51.84 41.73
N ALA A 460 17.01 -52.18 40.52
CA ALA A 460 17.09 -51.26 39.38
C ALA A 460 15.71 -50.83 38.81
N LEU A 461 14.64 -51.58 39.07
CA LEU A 461 13.29 -51.27 38.56
C LEU A 461 12.54 -50.24 39.42
N ALA A 462 12.96 -50.05 40.68
CA ALA A 462 12.38 -49.06 41.58
C ALA A 462 12.82 -47.63 41.21
N GLU A 463 14.05 -47.45 40.74
CA GLU A 463 14.59 -46.16 40.29
C GLU A 463 13.89 -45.67 39.00
N LEU A 464 13.52 -46.61 38.13
CA LEU A 464 12.81 -46.38 36.87
C LEU A 464 11.33 -45.97 37.07
N LEU A 465 10.71 -46.36 38.18
CA LEU A 465 9.37 -45.91 38.59
C LEU A 465 9.37 -44.47 39.17
N HIS A 466 10.51 -43.97 39.65
CA HIS A 466 10.64 -42.62 40.23
C HIS A 466 11.10 -41.57 39.21
N ALA A 467 11.71 -41.98 38.09
CA ALA A 467 12.07 -41.10 36.99
C ALA A 467 10.90 -40.99 35.97
N GLN A 468 9.80 -40.35 36.37
CA GLN A 468 8.73 -39.97 35.43
C GLN A 468 8.57 -38.44 35.41
N PRO A 469 8.47 -37.81 34.23
CA PRO A 469 7.97 -36.45 34.15
C PRO A 469 6.49 -36.45 34.54
N ILE A 470 6.12 -35.45 35.32
CA ILE A 470 4.78 -35.23 35.85
C ILE A 470 3.75 -35.31 34.71
N VAL A 471 2.75 -36.17 34.89
CA VAL A 471 1.51 -36.20 34.11
C VAL A 471 0.94 -34.79 34.03
N ALA A 472 1.02 -34.17 32.85
CA ALA A 472 0.35 -32.91 32.59
C ALA A 472 -1.17 -33.16 32.58
N ALA A 473 -1.88 -32.42 33.42
CA ALA A 473 -3.33 -32.37 33.48
C ALA A 473 -3.98 -32.14 32.08
N PRO A 474 -5.25 -32.57 31.87
CA PRO A 474 -5.93 -32.44 30.59
C PRO A 474 -6.14 -30.95 30.27
N GLY A 475 -5.28 -30.41 29.39
CA GLY A 475 -5.32 -28.98 29.03
C GLY A 475 -4.08 -28.43 28.32
N HIS A 476 -2.97 -29.16 28.23
CA HIS A 476 -1.79 -28.65 27.52
C HIS A 476 -1.86 -28.97 26.03
N ARG A 477 -2.35 -28.00 25.26
CA ARG A 477 -2.12 -27.89 23.82
C ARG A 477 -0.60 -27.82 23.60
N ILE A 478 -0.01 -28.85 22.99
CA ILE A 478 1.36 -28.79 22.51
C ILE A 478 1.39 -27.71 21.43
N VAL A 479 1.93 -26.54 21.77
CA VAL A 479 2.28 -25.50 20.80
C VAL A 479 3.67 -25.84 20.31
N ILE A 480 3.76 -26.46 19.14
CA ILE A 480 5.01 -26.54 18.39
C ILE A 480 5.18 -25.17 17.77
N GLU A 481 6.04 -24.34 18.36
CA GLU A 481 6.51 -23.14 17.68
C GLU A 481 7.39 -23.59 16.50
N PRO A 482 7.13 -23.13 15.27
CA PRO A 482 8.06 -23.34 14.18
C PRO A 482 9.40 -22.69 14.56
N PRO A 483 10.57 -23.26 14.17
CA PRO A 483 11.85 -22.69 14.51
C PRO A 483 11.88 -21.22 14.10
N SER A 484 12.01 -20.35 15.11
CA SER A 484 12.27 -18.92 14.92
C SER A 484 13.50 -18.79 14.06
N THR A 485 13.36 -18.28 12.84
CA THR A 485 14.48 -17.91 11.95
C THR A 485 15.22 -16.65 12.42
N LEU A 486 15.13 -16.32 13.70
CA LEU A 486 15.81 -15.19 14.32
C LEU A 486 16.57 -15.68 15.55
N GLU A 487 17.79 -16.17 15.31
CA GLU A 487 18.87 -16.07 16.30
C GLU A 487 19.64 -14.75 16.08
N PRO A 488 20.20 -14.18 17.15
CA PRO A 488 20.58 -12.78 17.25
C PRO A 488 21.95 -12.50 16.64
N LEU A 489 22.01 -11.53 15.73
CA LEU A 489 23.28 -10.94 15.30
C LEU A 489 23.85 -10.10 16.44
N GLY A 490 24.72 -10.73 17.23
CA GLY A 490 25.62 -10.07 18.16
C GLY A 490 26.74 -9.32 17.41
N GLY A 491 26.53 -8.01 17.24
CA GLY A 491 27.49 -6.92 17.46
C GLY A 491 28.92 -6.99 16.92
N ALA A 492 29.18 -6.16 15.89
CA ALA A 492 30.37 -5.31 15.84
C ALA A 492 29.97 -3.89 15.38
N ALA A 493 30.27 -2.91 16.24
CA ALA A 493 30.15 -1.45 16.02
C ALA A 493 30.99 -0.98 14.81
N GLY A 494 30.75 0.10 14.06
CA GLY A 494 29.81 1.24 13.93
C GLY A 494 30.39 2.12 12.78
N PRO A 495 30.09 3.44 12.61
CA PRO A 495 28.85 4.20 12.78
C PRO A 495 28.35 4.85 11.45
N GLY A 496 27.14 5.43 11.44
CA GLY A 496 26.83 6.60 10.57
C GLY A 496 25.66 6.49 9.58
N GLN A 497 24.46 6.80 10.07
CA GLN A 497 23.45 7.70 9.50
C GLN A 497 22.91 7.57 8.04
N LEU A 498 21.56 7.52 7.99
CA LEU A 498 20.61 8.00 6.94
C LEU A 498 20.56 7.14 5.66
N GLY A 499 19.43 6.70 5.11
CA GLY A 499 18.00 6.90 5.33
C GLY A 499 17.25 6.47 4.05
N SER A 500 16.02 6.01 4.21
CA SER A 500 14.95 5.95 3.19
C SER A 500 14.83 4.76 2.21
N SER A 501 13.71 4.06 2.42
CA SER A 501 12.68 3.64 1.44
C SER A 501 13.03 2.70 0.28
N TYR A 502 12.62 1.43 0.41
CA TYR A 502 12.34 0.53 -0.71
C TYR A 502 10.82 0.47 -0.99
N GLN A 503 10.44 0.81 -2.23
CA GLN A 503 9.23 0.34 -2.92
C GLN A 503 9.57 -0.94 -3.71
N PRO A 504 8.62 -1.89 -3.90
CA PRO A 504 8.83 -3.00 -4.81
C PRO A 504 8.32 -2.66 -6.22
N ALA A 505 9.21 -2.78 -7.21
CA ALA A 505 8.84 -2.85 -8.62
C ALA A 505 8.66 -4.32 -9.01
N GLY A 506 7.42 -4.69 -9.36
CA GLY A 506 7.12 -5.96 -10.00
C GLY A 506 7.17 -5.79 -11.52
N LEU A 507 8.04 -6.55 -12.18
CA LEU A 507 8.02 -6.77 -13.63
C LEU A 507 7.78 -8.27 -13.85
N GLY A 508 6.55 -8.60 -14.21
CA GLY A 508 6.17 -9.91 -14.73
C GLY A 508 6.37 -9.93 -16.25
N TYR A 509 7.24 -10.82 -16.72
CA TYR A 509 7.35 -11.19 -18.12
C TYR A 509 6.23 -12.18 -18.45
N GLY A 510 5.30 -11.77 -19.30
CA GLY A 510 4.27 -12.61 -19.92
C GLY A 510 4.53 -12.75 -21.41
N SER A 511 4.91 -13.96 -21.82
CA SER A 511 5.10 -14.40 -23.21
C SER A 511 3.79 -14.28 -24.01
N ALA A 512 3.79 -13.55 -25.13
CA ALA A 512 2.69 -13.55 -26.10
C ALA A 512 3.19 -14.05 -27.45
N SER A 513 2.60 -15.17 -27.87
CA SER A 513 2.80 -15.81 -29.17
C SER A 513 2.00 -15.07 -30.24
N LEU A 514 2.67 -14.85 -31.37
CA LEU A 514 2.15 -14.28 -32.61
C LEU A 514 1.10 -15.22 -33.24
N GLY A 515 -0.04 -14.67 -33.67
CA GLY A 515 -1.09 -15.38 -34.39
C GLY A 515 -1.88 -14.43 -35.27
N LEU A 516 -1.52 -14.41 -36.55
CA LEU A 516 -2.16 -13.69 -37.65
C LEU A 516 -3.39 -14.52 -38.10
N LEU A 517 -4.56 -13.91 -38.32
CA LEU A 517 -5.39 -14.00 -39.55
C LEU A 517 -6.85 -13.54 -39.35
N ASP A 518 -7.21 -12.65 -40.26
CA ASP A 518 -8.42 -12.58 -41.09
C ASP A 518 -9.72 -11.87 -40.69
N GLN A 519 -10.22 -11.27 -41.76
CA GLN A 519 -11.27 -10.32 -42.01
C GLN A 519 -12.62 -11.04 -42.22
N GLN A 520 -13.76 -10.37 -41.94
CA GLN A 520 -14.88 -10.15 -42.88
C GLN A 520 -16.25 -9.91 -42.19
N GLN A 521 -17.06 -9.14 -42.91
CA GLN A 521 -18.32 -8.45 -42.59
C GLN A 521 -19.56 -9.36 -42.55
N GLN A 522 -20.63 -8.89 -41.87
CA GLN A 522 -22.03 -8.70 -42.38
C GLN A 522 -22.94 -8.28 -41.19
N GLN A 523 -23.53 -7.08 -41.11
CA GLN A 523 -24.69 -6.46 -41.81
C GLN A 523 -26.10 -6.98 -41.40
N GLN A 524 -26.80 -6.10 -40.64
CA GLN A 524 -28.24 -5.76 -40.62
C GLN A 524 -29.35 -6.82 -40.55
N GLN A 525 -30.26 -6.67 -39.55
CA GLN A 525 -31.68 -6.27 -39.77
C GLN A 525 -32.48 -6.15 -38.45
N GLN A 526 -33.17 -5.00 -38.28
CA GLN A 526 -34.40 -4.80 -37.49
C GLN A 526 -35.63 -5.23 -38.36
N PRO A 527 -36.91 -5.33 -37.89
CA PRO A 527 -37.58 -4.55 -36.83
C PRO A 527 -38.64 -5.31 -35.97
N GLY A 528 -39.29 -4.63 -35.01
CA GLY A 528 -40.53 -5.13 -34.41
C GLY A 528 -40.92 -4.54 -33.05
N ASP A 529 -41.86 -3.60 -33.09
CA ASP A 529 -42.48 -2.79 -32.04
C ASP A 529 -43.34 -3.55 -31.00
N GLY A 530 -43.47 -2.97 -29.80
CA GLY A 530 -44.68 -3.06 -28.96
C GLY A 530 -44.64 -3.93 -27.68
N GLY A 531 -44.70 -3.28 -26.50
CA GLY A 531 -45.27 -3.92 -25.30
C GLY A 531 -44.69 -3.50 -23.95
N ALA A 532 -45.38 -2.58 -23.28
CA ALA A 532 -45.05 -2.03 -21.98
C ALA A 532 -45.18 -3.03 -20.81
N GLY A 533 -44.24 -2.95 -19.86
CA GLY A 533 -44.31 -3.62 -18.56
C GLY A 533 -43.21 -3.11 -17.64
N GLY A 534 -43.55 -2.20 -16.72
CA GLY A 534 -42.62 -1.66 -15.75
C GLY A 534 -42.26 -2.67 -14.66
N ALA A 535 -40.97 -2.85 -14.43
CA ALA A 535 -40.41 -3.35 -13.18
C ALA A 535 -39.03 -2.68 -13.00
N ALA A 536 -38.83 -2.05 -11.84
CA ALA A 536 -37.58 -1.43 -11.47
C ALA A 536 -36.52 -2.52 -11.24
N GLU A 537 -35.48 -2.52 -12.06
CA GLU A 537 -34.33 -3.43 -11.92
C GLU A 537 -33.05 -2.59 -11.77
N GLU A 538 -32.29 -2.92 -10.72
CA GLU A 538 -31.06 -2.25 -10.30
C GLU A 538 -29.97 -2.40 -11.36
N ALA A 539 -29.48 -1.27 -11.90
CA ALA A 539 -28.43 -1.25 -12.91
C ALA A 539 -27.04 -1.32 -12.27
N GLN A 540 -26.30 -2.38 -12.62
CA GLN A 540 -24.84 -2.48 -12.54
C GLN A 540 -24.19 -1.41 -13.46
N PRO A 541 -23.00 -0.86 -13.13
CA PRO A 541 -22.35 0.12 -13.99
C PRO A 541 -21.25 -0.52 -14.85
N ASP A 542 -21.53 -0.73 -16.14
CA ASP A 542 -20.51 -0.96 -17.17
C ASP A 542 -20.32 0.29 -18.04
N ASP A 543 -19.07 0.50 -18.44
CA ASP A 543 -18.58 1.26 -19.60
C ASP A 543 -18.89 2.76 -19.75
N VAL A 544 -17.95 3.58 -19.27
CA VAL A 544 -17.90 5.02 -19.54
C VAL A 544 -17.33 5.27 -20.93
N LEU A 545 -18.21 5.39 -21.93
CA LEU A 545 -17.92 6.13 -23.16
C LEU A 545 -17.85 7.65 -22.85
N PRO A 546 -16.96 8.41 -23.51
CA PRO A 546 -16.83 9.85 -23.28
C PRO A 546 -18.12 10.59 -23.67
N LEU A 547 -18.65 11.39 -22.74
CA LEU A 547 -19.90 12.12 -22.92
C LEU A 547 -19.78 13.16 -24.05
N THR A 548 -20.83 13.27 -24.85
CA THR A 548 -20.91 14.26 -25.93
C THR A 548 -21.04 15.68 -25.36
N ARG A 549 -20.56 16.68 -26.12
CA ARG A 549 -20.56 18.11 -25.75
C ARG A 549 -21.92 18.63 -25.26
N THR A 550 -23.00 18.11 -25.83
CA THR A 550 -24.39 18.45 -25.45
C THR A 550 -24.77 17.92 -24.07
N GLN A 551 -24.30 16.73 -23.70
CA GLN A 551 -24.53 16.15 -22.37
C GLN A 551 -23.71 16.85 -21.28
N LEU A 552 -22.50 17.31 -21.61
CA LEU A 552 -21.68 18.16 -20.74
C LEU A 552 -22.35 19.51 -20.47
N GLN A 553 -22.90 20.16 -21.51
CA GLN A 553 -23.63 21.43 -21.35
C GLN A 553 -24.88 21.27 -20.47
N ALA A 554 -25.63 20.18 -20.63
CA ALA A 554 -26.81 19.90 -19.79
C ALA A 554 -26.44 19.63 -18.32
N LYS A 555 -25.32 18.95 -18.05
CA LYS A 555 -24.82 18.71 -16.69
C LYS A 555 -24.26 19.98 -16.04
N VAL A 556 -23.62 20.85 -16.81
CA VAL A 556 -23.13 22.15 -16.33
C VAL A 556 -24.31 23.08 -16.01
N ALA A 557 -25.34 23.13 -16.86
CA ALA A 557 -26.54 23.94 -16.61
C ALA A 557 -27.26 23.51 -15.32
N LYS A 558 -27.41 22.20 -15.07
CA LYS A 558 -28.04 21.69 -13.83
C LYS A 558 -27.24 21.95 -12.56
N ASN A 559 -25.91 22.05 -12.67
CA ASN A 559 -25.04 22.31 -11.52
C ASN A 559 -24.76 23.80 -11.31
N LEU A 560 -25.01 24.66 -12.29
CA LEU A 560 -24.78 26.10 -12.18
C LEU A 560 -25.64 26.72 -11.07
N ASP A 561 -26.91 26.33 -10.97
CA ASP A 561 -27.84 26.82 -9.95
C ASP A 561 -27.37 26.44 -8.53
N ASN A 562 -26.89 25.21 -8.34
CA ASN A 562 -26.35 24.74 -7.07
C ASN A 562 -25.02 25.42 -6.69
N ILE A 563 -24.20 25.80 -7.68
CA ILE A 563 -22.94 26.52 -7.48
C ILE A 563 -23.22 27.99 -7.11
N LEU A 564 -24.22 28.62 -7.73
CA LEU A 564 -24.67 29.98 -7.42
C LEU A 564 -25.34 30.09 -6.05
N GLU A 565 -26.11 29.09 -5.62
CA GLU A 565 -26.67 29.07 -4.26
C GLU A 565 -25.61 28.90 -3.17
N ARG A 566 -24.50 28.20 -3.46
CA ARG A 566 -23.39 28.05 -2.52
C ARG A 566 -22.54 29.31 -2.42
N SER A 567 -22.36 30.07 -3.50
CA SER A 567 -21.58 31.32 -3.48
C SER A 567 -22.31 32.47 -2.78
N LEU A 568 -23.65 32.47 -2.75
CA LEU A 568 -24.46 33.47 -2.04
C LEU A 568 -24.56 33.27 -0.52
N LYS A 569 -24.07 32.15 0.04
CA LYS A 569 -24.13 31.83 1.48
C LYS A 569 -22.87 32.18 2.29
N VAL A 570 -21.94 32.94 1.72
CA VAL A 570 -20.77 33.43 2.47
C VAL A 570 -21.17 34.67 3.29
N LYS A 571 -21.41 34.47 4.59
CA LYS A 571 -21.64 35.54 5.58
C LYS A 571 -20.37 36.41 5.71
N PRO A 572 -20.48 37.76 5.81
CA PRO A 572 -19.33 38.61 5.95
C PRO A 572 -18.70 38.47 7.35
N VAL A 573 -17.38 38.27 7.37
CA VAL A 573 -16.55 38.29 8.57
C VAL A 573 -16.20 39.74 8.88
N GLY A 574 -16.63 40.23 10.06
CA GLY A 574 -16.06 41.46 10.65
C GLY A 574 -17.07 42.45 11.23
N ALA A 575 -17.43 42.28 12.49
CA ALA A 575 -17.71 43.39 13.40
C ALA A 575 -17.48 42.88 14.84
N GLY A 576 -16.35 43.27 15.42
CA GLY A 576 -16.03 42.97 16.81
C GLY A 576 -16.79 43.89 17.78
N GLY A 577 -16.88 43.43 19.01
CA GLY A 577 -16.90 44.31 20.19
C GLY A 577 -18.21 44.45 20.94
N SER A 578 -18.19 43.91 22.17
CA SER A 578 -18.82 44.46 23.38
C SER A 578 -20.31 44.18 23.64
N ALA A 579 -20.57 43.33 24.64
CA ALA A 579 -21.43 43.59 25.82
C ALA A 579 -21.75 42.25 26.52
N ALA A 580 -21.18 42.00 27.69
CA ALA A 580 -21.86 42.09 28.98
C ALA A 580 -22.89 40.95 29.21
N ARG A 581 -22.55 39.93 30.02
CA ARG A 581 -22.68 39.88 31.50
C ARG A 581 -24.09 39.47 31.96
N ARG A 582 -24.15 38.28 32.57
CA ARG A 582 -25.10 37.81 33.60
C ARG A 582 -26.60 37.94 33.29
N LYS A 583 -27.25 36.81 33.01
CA LYS A 583 -28.00 35.99 34.00
C LYS A 583 -28.33 34.64 33.40
#